data_AF-A0A946W6R1-F1
#
_entry.id   AF-A0A946W6R1-F1
#
_cell.length_a   1.000
_cell.length_b   1.000
_cell.length_c   1.000
_cell.angle_alpha   90.00
_cell.angle_beta   90.00
_cell.angle_gamma   90.00
#
_symmetry.space_group_name_H-M   'P 1'
#
loop_
_entity.id
_entity.type
_entity.pdbx_description
1 polymer ?
#
loop_
_entity_poly.entity_id
_entity_poly.type
_entity_poly.pdbx_seq_one_letter_code
_entity_poly.pdbx_strand_id
1 'polypeptide(L)'
;MDTTLRDGEQTSGVSFSEGEKLSVAKVLLEDVKIDRIEIASARVSEGEFKGTQRVMKWAAEKGHLEKVEVLGFVDDKISLQWIEDAGGKVINLLCKGSHKHVTEQLRKTPDQHVADIKTVIANANEMGIVVNIYLEDWSNGMRNSKDYVHFMISNLKDENIKRIMLPDTLGILDPDEAYDFCKEMIESFPDVDFDFHAHNDYDLAIANVFHAIKAGMRCVHTTVNGLGERAGNAPLSSVIATIKDHLKMKTNVNENQLNKVSRLVESFSGIRIPTNKPLVGEFVFTQCSGIHADGDSKNNLYFNELIPERFGRIREYALGKTSGKANIKKNLEDLGIELDAESLKKVTQRIINLGDKKETVTNDDLPYIVADVLENDFFENKIKVINYSVNHTMGLRPVANVSLEIDGKRYEEFCDGDGQYNAFVKALRKIYKKLGKQFPKLIDYVVTIPPGGRTDALAETVITWKNSREFKTRGLDLDQNAAAIKATIRMLNIIEMEHKPGFLDKILSNIS
;
A
#
# COMPACT_ATOMS: atom_id res chain seq x y z
N MET A 1 13.01 -3.58 18.95
CA MET A 1 11.66 -3.68 19.55
C MET A 1 10.66 -3.03 18.62
N ASP A 2 9.47 -3.61 18.45
CA ASP A 2 8.38 -2.93 17.75
C ASP A 2 7.40 -2.30 18.75
N THR A 3 7.04 -1.03 18.55
CA THR A 3 6.19 -0.25 19.45
C THR A 3 4.85 0.12 18.79
N THR A 4 4.44 -0.57 17.71
CA THR A 4 3.21 -0.26 16.96
C THR A 4 1.97 -0.24 17.84
N LEU A 5 1.89 -1.14 18.82
CA LEU A 5 0.72 -1.32 19.67
C LEU A 5 0.67 -0.38 20.87
N ARG A 6 1.73 0.38 21.15
CA ARG A 6 1.75 1.43 22.17
C ARG A 6 1.91 2.79 21.53
N ASP A 7 3.08 3.03 20.96
CA ASP A 7 3.46 4.31 20.38
C ASP A 7 2.74 4.56 19.06
N GLY A 8 2.61 3.52 18.23
CA GLY A 8 1.83 3.59 16.99
C GLY A 8 0.33 3.86 17.23
N GLU A 9 -0.20 3.46 18.38
CA GLU A 9 -1.57 3.76 18.78
C GLU A 9 -1.75 5.24 19.19
N GLN A 10 -0.66 5.97 19.48
CA GLN A 10 -0.71 7.42 19.74
C GLN A 10 -0.84 8.25 18.45
N THR A 11 -0.86 7.61 17.27
CA THR A 11 -1.25 8.28 16.02
C THR A 11 -2.69 8.79 16.12
N SER A 12 -2.90 10.04 15.73
CA SER A 12 -4.22 10.66 15.79
C SER A 12 -5.26 9.87 14.99
N GLY A 13 -6.32 9.42 15.67
CA GLY A 13 -7.42 8.66 15.07
C GLY A 13 -7.20 7.14 15.04
N VAL A 14 -6.07 6.64 15.56
CA VAL A 14 -5.80 5.21 15.69
C VAL A 14 -6.23 4.74 17.08
N SER A 15 -6.92 3.61 17.14
CA SER A 15 -7.15 2.86 18.37
C SER A 15 -7.40 1.40 18.02
N PHE A 16 -6.70 0.48 18.69
CA PHE A 16 -6.82 -0.95 18.46
C PHE A 16 -7.78 -1.56 19.48
N SER A 17 -8.78 -2.30 18.99
CA SER A 17 -9.58 -3.17 19.87
C SER A 17 -8.72 -4.30 20.45
N GLU A 18 -9.21 -4.94 21.52
CA GLU A 18 -8.52 -6.07 22.16
C GLU A 18 -8.17 -7.20 21.17
N GLY A 19 -9.06 -7.46 20.21
CA GLY A 19 -8.87 -8.49 19.19
C GLY A 19 -7.80 -8.12 18.15
N GLU A 20 -7.78 -6.85 17.74
CA GLU A 20 -6.79 -6.31 16.80
C GLU A 20 -5.41 -6.28 17.43
N LYS A 21 -5.30 -5.80 18.67
CA LYS A 21 -4.05 -5.77 19.45
C LYS A 21 -3.43 -7.17 19.59
N LEU A 22 -4.24 -8.18 19.96
CA LEU A 22 -3.78 -9.57 19.99
C LEU A 22 -3.35 -10.09 18.62
N SER A 23 -4.08 -9.74 17.56
CA SER A 23 -3.78 -10.22 16.20
C SER A 23 -2.46 -9.65 15.69
N VAL A 24 -2.22 -8.36 15.90
CA VAL A 24 -0.94 -7.71 15.54
C VAL A 24 0.21 -8.27 16.38
N ALA A 25 0.03 -8.46 17.69
CA ALA A 25 1.05 -9.04 18.56
C ALA A 25 1.48 -10.46 18.11
N LYS A 26 0.50 -11.30 17.74
CA LYS A 26 0.74 -12.63 17.16
C LYS A 26 1.58 -12.55 15.90
N VAL A 27 1.17 -11.72 14.94
CA VAL A 27 1.90 -11.59 13.67
C VAL A 27 3.31 -11.04 13.90
N LEU A 28 3.49 -10.05 14.77
CA LEU A 28 4.81 -9.49 15.07
C LEU A 28 5.76 -10.52 15.68
N LEU A 29 5.31 -11.34 16.64
CA LEU A 29 6.18 -12.28 17.35
C LEU A 29 6.33 -13.65 16.67
N GLU A 30 5.26 -14.22 16.10
CA GLU A 30 5.29 -15.58 15.51
C GLU A 30 5.66 -15.55 14.01
N ASP A 31 5.05 -14.65 13.23
CA ASP A 31 5.22 -14.62 11.77
C ASP A 31 6.43 -13.78 11.36
N VAL A 32 6.45 -12.51 11.79
CA VAL A 32 7.50 -11.52 11.50
C VAL A 32 8.75 -11.78 12.34
N LYS A 33 8.61 -12.41 13.52
CA LYS A 33 9.71 -12.77 14.42
C LYS A 33 10.51 -11.57 14.94
N ILE A 34 9.80 -10.52 15.31
CA ILE A 34 10.38 -9.41 16.09
C ILE A 34 10.80 -9.92 17.47
N ASP A 35 11.93 -9.41 17.97
CA ASP A 35 12.50 -9.87 19.24
C ASP A 35 11.63 -9.51 20.46
N ARG A 36 11.07 -8.29 20.48
CA ARG A 36 10.26 -7.74 21.57
C ARG A 36 9.23 -6.74 21.04
N ILE A 37 8.08 -6.66 21.71
CA ILE A 37 7.01 -5.71 21.40
C ILE A 37 6.63 -4.89 22.64
N GLU A 38 6.31 -3.61 22.44
CA GLU A 38 5.69 -2.76 23.46
C GLU A 38 4.22 -2.53 23.08
N ILE A 39 3.29 -2.87 23.99
CA ILE A 39 1.88 -3.06 23.62
C ILE A 39 0.89 -2.11 24.29
N ALA A 40 1.31 -1.40 25.33
CA ALA A 40 0.43 -0.55 26.10
C ALA A 40 1.21 0.45 26.96
N SER A 41 0.53 1.52 27.35
CA SER A 41 0.91 2.33 28.50
C SER A 41 0.02 1.97 29.68
N ALA A 42 0.62 1.83 30.86
CA ALA A 42 -0.13 1.57 32.08
C ALA A 42 -1.16 2.68 32.32
N ARG A 43 -2.30 2.32 32.93
CA ARG A 43 -3.31 3.28 33.42
C ARG A 43 -4.02 4.13 32.35
N VAL A 44 -3.97 3.76 31.07
CA VAL A 44 -4.66 4.52 30.00
C VAL A 44 -6.18 4.36 30.07
N SER A 45 -6.70 3.13 30.00
CA SER A 45 -8.13 2.85 30.04
C SER A 45 -8.43 1.40 30.45
N GLU A 46 -9.69 1.10 30.77
CA GLU A 46 -10.13 -0.28 31.04
C GLU A 46 -10.01 -1.17 29.79
N GLY A 47 -10.30 -0.63 28.60
CA GLY A 47 -10.13 -1.35 27.33
C GLY A 47 -8.67 -1.70 27.06
N GLU A 48 -7.76 -0.77 27.34
CA GLU A 48 -6.31 -0.99 27.21
C GLU A 48 -5.82 -2.07 28.19
N PHE A 49 -6.33 -2.06 29.42
CA PHE A 49 -6.02 -3.08 30.42
C PHE A 49 -6.49 -4.48 29.99
N LYS A 50 -7.74 -4.61 29.51
CA LYS A 50 -8.28 -5.89 29.00
C LYS A 50 -7.52 -6.38 27.76
N GLY A 51 -7.18 -5.47 26.84
CA GLY A 51 -6.35 -5.78 25.67
C GLY A 51 -4.98 -6.31 26.08
N THR A 52 -4.34 -5.66 27.06
CA THR A 52 -3.06 -6.08 27.62
C THR A 52 -3.17 -7.46 28.28
N GLN A 53 -4.17 -7.68 29.15
CA GLN A 53 -4.41 -9.00 29.76
C GLN A 53 -4.55 -10.11 28.73
N ARG A 54 -5.27 -9.83 27.64
CA ARG A 54 -5.48 -10.79 26.56
C ARG A 54 -4.19 -11.12 25.82
N VAL A 55 -3.34 -10.13 25.56
CA VAL A 55 -2.01 -10.36 24.95
C VAL A 55 -1.09 -11.11 25.91
N MET A 56 -1.01 -10.70 27.18
CA MET A 56 -0.17 -11.34 28.19
C MET A 56 -0.54 -12.80 28.42
N LYS A 57 -1.84 -13.12 28.49
CA LYS A 57 -2.31 -14.51 28.60
C LYS A 57 -1.82 -15.36 27.43
N TRP A 58 -2.02 -14.88 26.19
CA TRP A 58 -1.56 -15.60 25.00
C TRP A 58 -0.03 -15.70 24.97
N ALA A 59 0.69 -14.63 25.33
CA ALA A 59 2.14 -14.63 25.37
C ALA A 59 2.68 -15.64 26.40
N ALA A 60 2.04 -15.77 27.56
CA ALA A 60 2.38 -16.80 28.54
C ALA A 60 2.19 -18.22 27.98
N GLU A 61 1.06 -18.49 27.33
CA GLU A 61 0.76 -19.78 26.69
C GLU A 61 1.77 -20.15 25.57
N LYS A 62 2.37 -19.16 24.92
CA LYS A 62 3.36 -19.33 23.83
C LYS A 62 4.83 -19.20 24.26
N GLY A 63 5.11 -18.91 25.53
CA GLY A 63 6.47 -18.67 26.00
C GLY A 63 7.08 -17.37 25.45
N HIS A 64 6.27 -16.32 25.31
CA HIS A 64 6.65 -14.99 24.84
C HIS A 64 6.50 -13.91 25.92
N LEU A 65 6.18 -14.27 27.16
CA LEU A 65 5.82 -13.30 28.19
C LEU A 65 6.91 -12.23 28.43
N GLU A 66 8.19 -12.62 28.42
CA GLU A 66 9.32 -11.70 28.58
C GLU A 66 9.62 -10.84 27.33
N LYS A 67 8.94 -11.10 26.22
CA LYS A 67 9.05 -10.32 24.98
C LYS A 67 8.00 -9.23 24.86
N VAL A 68 7.03 -9.20 25.78
CA VAL A 68 5.92 -8.25 25.78
C VAL A 68 6.16 -7.24 26.89
N GLU A 69 6.36 -5.98 26.50
CA GLU A 69 6.70 -4.88 27.37
C GLU A 69 5.54 -3.87 27.46
N VAL A 70 5.45 -3.19 28.61
CA VAL A 70 4.45 -2.15 28.87
C VAL A 70 5.16 -0.90 29.37
N LEU A 71 4.79 0.27 28.84
CA LEU A 71 5.27 1.55 29.34
C LEU A 71 4.64 1.86 30.70
N GLY A 72 5.47 2.15 31.70
CA GLY A 72 5.06 2.54 33.05
C GLY A 72 5.64 3.89 33.44
N PHE A 73 5.24 4.38 34.62
CA PHE A 73 5.63 5.70 35.11
C PHE A 73 6.34 5.61 36.46
N VAL A 74 7.13 6.65 36.79
CA VAL A 74 7.72 6.81 38.12
C VAL A 74 6.62 7.22 39.11
N ASP A 75 5.83 6.25 39.57
CA ASP A 75 4.63 6.44 40.38
C ASP A 75 4.52 5.42 41.54
N ASP A 76 5.66 5.13 42.17
CA ASP A 76 5.82 4.18 43.27
C ASP A 76 5.43 2.74 42.85
N LYS A 77 4.29 2.20 43.31
CA LYS A 77 3.81 0.86 42.96
C LYS A 77 2.65 0.85 41.97
N ILE A 78 2.13 2.01 41.54
CA ILE A 78 0.85 2.05 40.80
C ILE A 78 1.00 1.40 39.41
N SER A 79 1.99 1.81 38.62
CA SER A 79 2.25 1.20 37.31
C SER A 79 2.71 -0.26 37.42
N LEU A 80 3.44 -0.60 38.49
CA LEU A 80 3.89 -1.97 38.77
C LEU A 80 2.72 -2.91 39.11
N GLN A 81 1.77 -2.46 39.93
CA GLN A 81 0.57 -3.25 40.22
C GLN A 81 -0.28 -3.42 38.96
N TRP A 82 -0.41 -2.36 38.16
CA TRP A 82 -1.16 -2.44 36.91
C TRP A 82 -0.60 -3.50 35.96
N ILE A 83 0.72 -3.57 35.76
CA ILE A 83 1.33 -4.58 34.90
C ILE A 83 1.23 -5.98 35.52
N GLU A 84 1.37 -6.11 36.85
CA GLU A 84 1.20 -7.39 37.55
C GLU A 84 -0.22 -7.94 37.37
N ASP A 85 -1.23 -7.10 37.58
CA ASP A 85 -2.65 -7.46 37.40
C ASP A 85 -2.99 -7.76 35.93
N ALA A 86 -2.25 -7.14 35.00
CA ALA A 86 -2.34 -7.46 33.58
C ALA A 86 -1.64 -8.79 33.20
N GLY A 87 -0.86 -9.37 34.12
CA GLY A 87 -0.08 -10.58 33.92
C GLY A 87 1.28 -10.37 33.25
N GLY A 88 1.74 -9.13 33.13
CA GLY A 88 3.02 -8.78 32.51
C GLY A 88 4.23 -8.94 33.42
N LYS A 89 5.43 -8.94 32.83
CA LYS A 89 6.70 -9.15 33.54
C LYS A 89 7.80 -8.15 33.21
N VAL A 90 7.60 -7.29 32.21
CA VAL A 90 8.63 -6.35 31.74
C VAL A 90 8.02 -4.96 31.61
N ILE A 91 8.58 -4.00 32.33
CA ILE A 91 8.13 -2.61 32.34
C ILE A 91 9.20 -1.68 31.76
N ASN A 92 8.76 -0.77 30.89
CA ASN A 92 9.57 0.32 30.35
C ASN A 92 9.25 1.57 31.16
N LEU A 93 10.08 1.88 32.15
CA LEU A 93 9.83 2.97 33.08
C LEU A 93 10.17 4.31 32.43
N LEU A 94 9.16 5.15 32.18
CA LEU A 94 9.32 6.47 31.61
C LEU A 94 9.92 7.44 32.64
N CYS A 95 11.16 7.84 32.38
CA CYS A 95 11.95 8.81 33.13
C CYS A 95 12.28 10.02 32.23
N LYS A 96 12.81 11.10 32.81
CA LYS A 96 13.21 12.30 32.05
C LYS A 96 14.69 12.29 31.69
N GLY A 97 14.98 12.38 30.40
CA GLY A 97 16.29 12.46 29.77
C GLY A 97 16.86 13.87 29.63
N SER A 98 16.09 14.94 29.90
CA SER A 98 16.61 16.31 29.90
C SER A 98 16.38 17.04 31.24
N HIS A 99 17.33 17.91 31.59
CA HIS A 99 17.30 18.62 32.87
C HIS A 99 16.05 19.49 33.03
N LYS A 100 15.64 20.18 31.95
CA LYS A 100 14.44 21.02 31.93
C LYS A 100 13.16 20.23 32.22
N HIS A 101 13.03 19.01 31.72
CA HIS A 101 11.84 18.20 32.03
C HIS A 101 11.79 17.80 33.51
N VAL A 102 12.94 17.64 34.16
CA VAL A 102 12.97 17.41 35.62
C VAL A 102 12.62 18.68 36.40
N THR A 103 13.24 19.81 36.09
CA THR A 103 13.07 21.04 36.89
C THR A 103 11.75 21.77 36.61
N GLU A 104 11.28 21.75 35.37
CA GLU A 104 10.10 22.52 34.96
C GLU A 104 8.82 21.68 34.96
N GLN A 105 8.86 20.47 34.37
CA GLN A 105 7.68 19.60 34.28
C GLN A 105 7.47 18.82 35.58
N LEU A 106 8.50 18.15 36.11
CA LEU A 106 8.38 17.40 37.36
C LEU A 106 8.52 18.29 38.61
N ARG A 107 9.19 19.45 38.48
CA ARG A 107 9.50 20.36 39.60
C ARG A 107 10.32 19.67 40.70
N LYS A 108 11.29 18.86 40.29
CA LYS A 108 12.19 18.09 41.17
C LYS A 108 13.64 18.47 40.92
N THR A 109 14.52 18.10 41.86
CA THR A 109 15.97 18.08 41.60
C THR A 109 16.38 16.78 40.91
N PRO A 110 17.54 16.74 40.22
CA PRO A 110 18.09 15.51 39.67
C PRO A 110 18.21 14.37 40.68
N ASP A 111 18.68 14.64 41.90
CA ASP A 111 18.80 13.63 42.96
C ASP A 111 17.44 13.07 43.40
N GLN A 112 16.42 13.93 43.53
CA GLN A 112 15.06 13.49 43.85
C GLN A 112 14.51 12.56 42.76
N HIS A 113 14.70 12.92 41.49
CA HIS A 113 14.26 12.10 40.37
C HIS A 113 14.95 10.73 40.34
N VAL A 114 16.26 10.67 40.58
CA VAL A 114 17.01 9.40 40.71
C VAL A 114 16.49 8.57 41.89
N ALA A 115 16.27 9.19 43.05
CA ALA A 115 15.77 8.50 44.24
C ALA A 115 14.37 7.89 44.00
N ASP A 116 13.49 8.62 43.31
CA ASP A 116 12.17 8.12 42.95
C ASP A 116 12.27 6.91 42.00
N ILE A 117 13.15 6.97 40.99
CA ILE A 117 13.38 5.85 40.06
C ILE A 117 13.91 4.63 40.80
N LYS A 118 14.91 4.79 41.67
CA LYS A 118 15.48 3.68 42.47
C LYS A 118 14.43 3.04 43.37
N THR A 119 13.51 3.83 43.91
CA THR A 119 12.39 3.31 44.72
C THR A 119 11.49 2.39 43.88
N VAL A 120 11.13 2.81 42.65
CA VAL A 120 10.33 1.97 41.74
C VAL A 120 11.10 0.71 41.31
N ILE A 121 12.40 0.80 41.04
CA ILE A 121 13.24 -0.37 40.72
C ILE A 121 13.27 -1.37 41.88
N ALA A 122 13.45 -0.88 43.12
CA ALA A 122 13.43 -1.74 44.31
C ALA A 122 12.08 -2.47 44.45
N ASN A 123 10.97 -1.75 44.29
CA ASN A 123 9.63 -2.33 44.30
C ASN A 123 9.45 -3.39 43.19
N ALA A 124 9.91 -3.10 41.97
CA ALA A 124 9.82 -4.04 40.84
C ALA A 124 10.61 -5.33 41.10
N ASN A 125 11.77 -5.23 41.75
CA ASN A 125 12.58 -6.38 42.14
C ASN A 125 11.85 -7.29 43.14
N GLU A 126 11.17 -6.72 44.14
CA GLU A 126 10.34 -7.49 45.08
C GLU A 126 9.20 -8.24 44.38
N MET A 127 8.66 -7.65 43.30
CA MET A 127 7.56 -8.20 42.50
C MET A 127 8.03 -9.16 41.38
N GLY A 128 9.34 -9.30 41.19
CA GLY A 128 9.92 -10.08 40.09
C GLY A 128 9.57 -9.52 38.70
N ILE A 129 9.45 -8.19 38.59
CA ILE A 129 9.24 -7.46 37.34
C ILE A 129 10.59 -6.93 36.84
N VAL A 130 10.87 -7.20 35.57
CA VAL A 130 12.06 -6.70 34.89
C VAL A 130 11.86 -5.24 34.48
N VAL A 131 12.83 -4.38 34.79
CA VAL A 131 12.77 -2.94 34.49
C VAL A 131 13.73 -2.56 33.37
N ASN A 132 13.23 -1.81 32.40
CA ASN A 132 14.02 -1.00 31.47
C ASN A 132 13.78 0.49 31.78
N ILE A 133 14.74 1.36 31.46
CA ILE A 133 14.60 2.80 31.64
C ILE A 133 14.37 3.47 30.28
N TYR A 134 13.33 4.29 30.17
CA TYR A 134 13.06 5.11 28.99
C TYR A 134 13.36 6.58 29.31
N LEU A 135 14.43 7.15 28.75
CA LEU A 135 14.85 8.54 29.03
C LEU A 135 14.16 9.53 28.09
N GLU A 136 12.88 9.82 28.30
CA GLU A 136 12.10 10.76 27.47
C GLU A 136 12.82 12.11 27.29
N ASP A 137 12.86 12.63 26.07
CA ASP A 137 13.55 13.87 25.69
C ASP A 137 15.09 13.78 25.79
N TRP A 138 15.66 12.57 25.66
CA TRP A 138 17.12 12.35 25.67
C TRP A 138 17.87 13.17 24.61
N SER A 139 17.33 13.36 23.41
CA SER A 139 18.01 14.16 22.36
C SER A 139 18.25 15.62 22.77
N ASN A 140 17.25 16.28 23.36
CA ASN A 140 17.46 17.61 23.96
C ASN A 140 18.35 17.55 25.20
N GLY A 141 18.28 16.46 25.95
CA GLY A 141 19.21 16.16 27.05
C GLY A 141 20.66 16.22 26.58
N MET A 142 21.01 15.52 25.50
CA MET A 142 22.36 15.51 24.93
C MET A 142 22.80 16.87 24.39
N ARG A 143 21.89 17.62 23.75
CA ARG A 143 22.20 18.97 23.22
C ARG A 143 22.39 20.03 24.29
N ASN A 144 21.53 20.03 25.31
CA ASN A 144 21.38 21.17 26.21
C ASN A 144 21.77 20.87 27.67
N SER A 145 21.86 19.60 28.06
CA SER A 145 22.12 19.18 29.43
C SER A 145 22.84 17.82 29.49
N LYS A 146 23.91 17.66 28.71
CA LYS A 146 24.66 16.40 28.59
C LYS A 146 25.12 15.87 29.95
N ASP A 147 25.61 16.74 30.84
CA ASP A 147 26.03 16.36 32.19
C ASP A 147 24.90 15.70 33.00
N TYR A 148 23.65 16.14 32.79
CA TYR A 148 22.49 15.52 33.44
C TYR A 148 22.22 14.11 32.88
N VAL A 149 22.37 13.88 31.57
CA VAL A 149 22.24 12.54 30.97
C VAL A 149 23.28 11.58 31.56
N HIS A 150 24.54 12.00 31.60
CA HIS A 150 25.63 11.21 32.20
C HIS A 150 25.42 10.98 33.70
N PHE A 151 24.93 11.98 34.42
CA PHE A 151 24.54 11.84 35.83
C PHE A 151 23.46 10.77 36.02
N MET A 152 22.40 10.78 35.22
CA MET A 152 21.32 9.80 35.30
C MET A 152 21.83 8.38 35.10
N ILE A 153 22.64 8.17 34.06
CA ILE A 153 23.13 6.82 33.73
C ILE A 153 24.17 6.36 34.74
N SER A 154 25.07 7.24 35.19
CA SER A 154 26.04 6.92 36.24
C SER A 154 25.37 6.47 37.55
N ASN A 155 24.19 7.00 37.87
CA ASN A 155 23.45 6.65 39.08
C ASN A 155 22.55 5.42 38.93
N LEU A 156 22.21 5.02 37.70
CA LEU A 156 21.28 3.93 37.42
C LEU A 156 21.97 2.67 36.86
N LYS A 157 23.21 2.77 36.34
CA LYS A 157 23.91 1.65 35.70
C LYS A 157 24.13 0.43 36.60
N ASP A 158 24.23 0.64 37.92
CA ASP A 158 24.48 -0.41 38.91
C ASP A 158 23.18 -0.96 39.52
N GLU A 159 22.03 -0.42 39.11
CA GLU A 159 20.70 -0.92 39.52
C GLU A 159 20.29 -2.16 38.71
N ASN A 160 19.32 -2.93 39.21
CA ASN A 160 18.81 -4.11 38.50
C ASN A 160 17.88 -3.73 37.33
N ILE A 161 18.44 -3.08 36.32
CA ILE A 161 17.78 -2.74 35.06
C ILE A 161 18.38 -3.57 33.92
N LYS A 162 17.60 -3.84 32.87
CA LYS A 162 18.10 -4.59 31.71
C LYS A 162 18.69 -3.73 30.61
N ARG A 163 18.18 -2.51 30.43
CA ARG A 163 18.65 -1.59 29.39
C ARG A 163 18.16 -0.17 29.62
N ILE A 164 18.77 0.77 28.91
CA ILE A 164 18.38 2.18 28.85
C ILE A 164 18.03 2.56 27.41
N MET A 165 16.84 3.11 27.20
CA MET A 165 16.32 3.52 25.92
C MET A 165 16.59 5.02 25.72
N LEU A 166 17.15 5.35 24.57
CA LEU A 166 17.61 6.69 24.18
C LEU A 166 16.69 7.24 23.07
N PRO A 167 15.59 7.91 23.42
CA PRO A 167 14.64 8.44 22.46
C PRO A 167 15.07 9.82 21.92
N ASP A 168 15.07 9.95 20.60
CA ASP A 168 14.92 11.23 19.92
C ASP A 168 13.43 11.61 19.87
N THR A 169 12.89 11.98 21.03
CA THR A 169 11.45 12.17 21.27
C THR A 169 10.77 13.14 20.30
N LEU A 170 11.50 14.17 19.85
CA LEU A 170 11.00 15.19 18.94
C LEU A 170 11.53 15.04 17.51
N GLY A 171 12.27 13.95 17.22
CA GLY A 171 12.84 13.68 15.91
C GLY A 171 13.82 14.75 15.43
N ILE A 172 14.55 15.38 16.36
CA ILE A 172 15.33 16.61 16.12
C ILE A 172 16.78 16.35 15.75
N LEU A 173 17.28 15.14 15.94
CA LEU A 173 18.68 14.83 15.66
C LEU A 173 18.92 14.76 14.15
N ASP A 174 20.08 15.22 13.72
CA ASP A 174 20.63 14.83 12.43
C ASP A 174 21.43 13.51 12.55
N PRO A 175 21.80 12.87 11.43
CA PRO A 175 22.44 11.57 11.47
C PRO A 175 23.85 11.57 12.08
N ASP A 176 24.59 12.67 11.99
CA ASP A 176 25.93 12.79 12.59
C ASP A 176 25.80 12.92 14.11
N GLU A 177 24.87 13.74 14.60
CA GLU A 177 24.55 13.80 16.04
C GLU A 177 24.04 12.47 16.57
N ALA A 178 23.18 11.76 15.83
CA ALA A 178 22.71 10.43 16.23
C ALA A 178 23.88 9.44 16.36
N TYR A 179 24.86 9.49 15.45
CA TYR A 179 26.09 8.69 15.56
C TYR A 179 26.90 9.08 16.80
N ASP A 180 27.24 10.36 16.93
CA ASP A 180 28.13 10.87 17.97
C ASP A 180 27.54 10.65 19.37
N PHE A 181 26.26 10.97 19.58
CA PHE A 181 25.61 10.81 20.87
C PHE A 181 25.45 9.33 21.24
N CYS A 182 25.03 8.47 20.31
CA CYS A 182 24.93 7.03 20.60
C CYS A 182 26.31 6.43 20.91
N LYS A 183 27.35 6.82 20.17
CA LYS A 183 28.71 6.34 20.37
C LYS A 183 29.24 6.78 21.73
N GLU A 184 29.04 8.05 22.09
CA GLU A 184 29.44 8.59 23.38
C GLU A 184 28.82 7.78 24.54
N MET A 185 27.54 7.42 24.42
CA MET A 185 26.87 6.60 25.44
C MET A 185 27.48 5.21 25.59
N ILE A 186 27.72 4.53 24.48
CA ILE A 186 28.29 3.18 24.46
C ILE A 186 29.74 3.20 25.00
N GLU A 187 30.55 4.18 24.59
CA GLU A 187 31.95 4.28 25.03
C GLU A 187 32.08 4.69 26.50
N SER A 188 31.18 5.54 26.99
CA SER A 188 31.19 5.99 28.40
C SER A 188 30.66 4.92 29.36
N PHE A 189 29.75 4.06 28.89
CA PHE A 189 29.08 3.03 29.71
C PHE A 189 29.05 1.68 28.98
N PRO A 190 30.20 1.03 28.78
CA PRO A 190 30.32 -0.18 27.95
C PRO A 190 29.57 -1.40 28.50
N ASP A 191 29.27 -1.42 29.80
CA ASP A 191 28.54 -2.50 30.47
C ASP A 191 27.01 -2.28 30.50
N VAL A 192 26.52 -1.18 29.91
CA VAL A 192 25.09 -0.86 29.85
C VAL A 192 24.54 -1.16 28.45
N ASP A 193 23.47 -1.95 28.40
CA ASP A 193 22.72 -2.17 27.16
C ASP A 193 21.86 -0.95 26.82
N PHE A 194 22.01 -0.45 25.59
CA PHE A 194 21.26 0.69 25.07
C PHE A 194 20.36 0.32 23.89
N ASP A 195 19.15 0.89 23.90
CA ASP A 195 18.21 0.88 22.78
C ASP A 195 18.08 2.30 22.19
N PHE A 196 17.93 2.43 20.88
CA PHE A 196 17.70 3.73 20.23
C PHE A 196 16.28 3.84 19.66
N HIS A 197 15.62 4.98 19.89
CA HIS A 197 14.25 5.23 19.46
C HIS A 197 14.14 6.54 18.71
N ALA A 198 13.78 6.51 17.42
CA ALA A 198 13.77 7.70 16.57
C ALA A 198 12.37 8.06 16.07
N HIS A 199 11.94 9.29 16.38
CA HIS A 199 10.81 9.93 15.73
C HIS A 199 11.21 10.58 14.40
N ASN A 200 10.22 10.85 13.55
CA ASN A 200 10.42 11.20 12.14
C ASN A 200 10.01 12.64 11.78
N ASP A 201 10.02 13.58 12.74
CA ASP A 201 9.56 14.96 12.55
C ASP A 201 10.25 15.72 11.38
N TYR A 202 11.52 15.41 11.10
CA TYR A 202 12.28 15.95 9.96
C TYR A 202 12.52 14.95 8.82
N ASP A 203 11.81 13.81 8.84
CA ASP A 203 12.00 12.68 7.92
C ASP A 203 13.41 12.04 7.97
N LEU A 204 14.08 12.16 9.12
CA LEU A 204 15.44 11.65 9.37
C LEU A 204 15.49 10.36 10.19
N ALA A 205 14.36 9.79 10.64
CA ALA A 205 14.36 8.67 11.60
C ALA A 205 15.15 7.46 11.10
N ILE A 206 15.01 7.09 9.82
CA ILE A 206 15.75 5.97 9.22
C ILE A 206 17.25 6.26 9.14
N ALA A 207 17.63 7.48 8.79
CA ALA A 207 19.03 7.88 8.72
C ALA A 207 19.66 7.88 10.12
N ASN A 208 18.93 8.35 11.14
CA ASN A 208 19.36 8.36 12.53
C ASN A 208 19.50 6.93 13.08
N VAL A 209 18.53 6.05 12.80
CA VAL A 209 18.63 4.62 13.15
C VAL A 209 19.84 3.97 12.49
N PHE A 210 20.09 4.23 11.20
CA PHE A 210 21.26 3.72 10.50
C PHE A 210 22.57 4.16 11.16
N HIS A 211 22.67 5.43 11.56
CA HIS A 211 23.84 5.97 12.23
C HIS A 211 24.01 5.48 13.67
N ALA A 212 22.93 5.34 14.43
CA ALA A 212 22.95 4.73 15.75
C ALA A 212 23.49 3.29 15.72
N ILE A 213 23.09 2.48 14.72
CA ILE A 213 23.59 1.11 14.58
C ILE A 213 25.07 1.10 14.18
N LYS A 214 25.50 2.04 13.31
CA LYS A 214 26.93 2.24 12.99
C LYS A 214 27.76 2.66 14.21
N ALA A 215 27.18 3.44 15.11
CA ALA A 215 27.81 3.83 16.38
C ALA A 215 27.97 2.65 17.35
N GLY A 216 27.21 1.57 17.16
CA GLY A 216 27.33 0.35 17.94
C GLY A 216 26.01 -0.15 18.52
N MET A 217 24.91 0.59 18.38
CA MET A 217 23.61 0.17 18.88
C MET A 217 23.20 -1.19 18.28
N ARG A 218 22.59 -2.03 19.12
CA ARG A 218 22.15 -3.40 18.74
C ARG A 218 20.65 -3.61 18.86
N CYS A 219 19.94 -2.70 19.53
CA CYS A 219 18.49 -2.66 19.53
C CYS A 219 18.02 -1.27 19.09
N VAL A 220 17.02 -1.26 18.22
CA VAL A 220 16.33 -0.05 17.78
C VAL A 220 14.83 -0.24 17.87
N HIS A 221 14.10 0.84 18.07
CA HIS A 221 12.65 0.83 18.12
C HIS A 221 12.05 1.17 16.75
N THR A 222 10.98 0.48 16.40
CA THR A 222 10.30 0.68 15.12
C THR A 222 8.79 0.62 15.30
N THR A 223 8.06 1.11 14.31
CA THR A 223 6.64 0.79 14.16
C THR A 223 6.34 0.31 12.74
N VAL A 224 5.31 -0.51 12.61
CA VAL A 224 4.75 -0.88 11.33
C VAL A 224 4.17 0.38 10.67
N ASN A 225 4.48 0.56 9.38
CA ASN A 225 4.08 1.70 8.56
C ASN A 225 4.63 3.08 9.01
N GLY A 226 5.42 3.14 10.08
CA GLY A 226 5.90 4.39 10.66
C GLY A 226 4.83 5.10 11.49
N LEU A 227 3.87 4.36 12.07
CA LEU A 227 2.92 4.92 13.02
C LEU A 227 3.64 5.51 14.25
N GLY A 228 3.02 6.49 14.89
CA GLY A 228 3.50 7.20 16.07
C GLY A 228 2.86 8.58 16.21
N GLU A 229 3.25 9.32 17.24
CA GLU A 229 2.87 10.72 17.38
C GLU A 229 3.41 11.58 16.22
N ARG A 230 2.65 12.61 15.82
CA ARG A 230 3.05 13.61 14.81
C ARG A 230 3.42 12.98 13.46
N ALA A 231 4.72 12.98 13.11
CA ALA A 231 5.26 12.40 11.88
C ALA A 231 5.58 10.89 12.03
N GLY A 232 5.39 10.34 13.22
CA GLY A 232 5.56 8.93 13.51
C GLY A 232 6.99 8.53 13.84
N ASN A 233 7.24 7.22 13.76
CA ASN A 233 8.51 6.58 14.11
C ASN A 233 9.22 6.01 12.89
N ALA A 234 10.48 5.57 13.10
CA ALA A 234 11.21 4.75 12.14
C ALA A 234 10.40 3.52 11.66
N PRO A 235 10.04 3.43 10.36
CA PRO A 235 9.27 2.32 9.84
C PRO A 235 10.03 0.98 9.89
N LEU A 236 9.41 -0.06 10.45
CA LEU A 236 10.00 -1.40 10.61
C LEU A 236 10.59 -1.94 9.30
N SER A 237 9.83 -1.90 8.20
CA SER A 237 10.27 -2.44 6.91
C SER A 237 11.56 -1.79 6.42
N SER A 238 11.63 -0.45 6.47
CA SER A 238 12.79 0.33 6.04
C SER A 238 14.01 0.07 6.92
N VAL A 239 13.83 -0.02 8.24
CA VAL A 239 14.92 -0.35 9.17
C VAL A 239 15.52 -1.71 8.84
N ILE A 240 14.69 -2.74 8.67
CA ILE A 240 15.17 -4.10 8.39
C ILE A 240 15.91 -4.19 7.05
N ALA A 241 15.37 -3.58 5.99
CA ALA A 241 16.06 -3.55 4.71
C ALA A 241 17.42 -2.83 4.82
N THR A 242 17.48 -1.68 5.52
CA THR A 242 18.72 -0.92 5.65
C THR A 242 19.78 -1.68 6.45
N ILE A 243 19.39 -2.35 7.55
CA ILE A 243 20.29 -3.20 8.34
C ILE A 243 20.89 -4.33 7.49
N LYS A 244 20.06 -5.01 6.70
CA LYS A 244 20.51 -6.15 5.91
C LYS A 244 21.30 -5.76 4.67
N ASP A 245 20.86 -4.72 3.95
CA ASP A 245 21.40 -4.41 2.62
C ASP A 245 22.58 -3.45 2.69
N HIS A 246 22.60 -2.53 3.66
CA HIS A 246 23.67 -1.55 3.80
C HIS A 246 24.64 -1.86 4.93
N LEU A 247 24.15 -2.32 6.09
CA LEU A 247 25.02 -2.68 7.22
C LEU A 247 25.49 -4.14 7.17
N LYS A 248 24.90 -4.96 6.28
CA LYS A 248 25.19 -6.39 6.13
C LYS A 248 25.12 -7.16 7.46
N MET A 249 24.19 -6.74 8.33
CA MET A 249 23.95 -7.36 9.64
C MET A 249 22.77 -8.34 9.58
N LYS A 250 22.72 -9.26 10.55
CA LYS A 250 21.65 -10.25 10.68
C LYS A 250 20.57 -9.74 11.62
N THR A 251 19.32 -10.07 11.31
CA THR A 251 18.16 -9.88 12.18
C THR A 251 17.38 -11.19 12.23
N ASN A 252 16.53 -11.35 13.25
CA ASN A 252 15.61 -12.49 13.34
C ASN A 252 14.35 -12.31 12.47
N VAL A 253 14.18 -11.12 11.89
CA VAL A 253 12.95 -10.72 11.19
C VAL A 253 12.76 -11.51 9.90
N ASN A 254 11.57 -12.07 9.75
CA ASN A 254 11.11 -12.72 8.55
C ASN A 254 10.56 -11.67 7.55
N GLU A 255 11.42 -11.23 6.64
CA GLU A 255 11.12 -10.16 5.69
C GLU A 255 9.89 -10.44 4.80
N ASN A 256 9.64 -11.71 4.49
CA ASN A 256 8.50 -12.14 3.69
C ASN A 256 7.14 -11.82 4.35
N GLN A 257 7.11 -11.53 5.65
CA GLN A 257 5.89 -11.18 6.37
C GLN A 257 5.69 -9.65 6.51
N LEU A 258 6.64 -8.83 6.05
CA LEU A 258 6.58 -7.37 6.23
C LEU A 258 5.41 -6.73 5.49
N ASN A 259 5.09 -7.15 4.26
CA ASN A 259 3.91 -6.66 3.55
C ASN A 259 2.60 -7.11 4.24
N LYS A 260 2.54 -8.37 4.70
CA LYS A 260 1.36 -8.91 5.39
C LYS A 260 1.04 -8.11 6.66
N VAL A 261 2.01 -7.90 7.54
CA VAL A 261 1.80 -7.12 8.78
C VAL A 261 1.48 -5.66 8.48
N SER A 262 2.09 -5.08 7.44
CA SER A 262 1.82 -3.72 6.97
C SER A 262 0.36 -3.53 6.55
N ARG A 263 -0.21 -4.46 5.76
CA ARG A 263 -1.62 -4.43 5.33
C ARG A 263 -2.60 -4.71 6.47
N LEU A 264 -2.22 -5.57 7.41
CA LEU A 264 -3.01 -5.82 8.62
C LEU A 264 -3.14 -4.54 9.45
N VAL A 265 -2.01 -3.86 9.69
CA VAL A 265 -1.98 -2.61 10.45
C VAL A 265 -2.66 -1.47 9.71
N GLU A 266 -2.54 -1.36 8.39
CA GLU A 266 -3.32 -0.42 7.57
C GLU A 266 -4.84 -0.61 7.78
N SER A 267 -5.28 -1.86 7.78
CA SER A 267 -6.70 -2.20 7.95
C SER A 267 -7.23 -1.86 9.34
N PHE A 268 -6.47 -2.16 10.40
CA PHE A 268 -6.89 -1.92 11.79
C PHE A 268 -6.70 -0.47 12.24
N SER A 269 -5.63 0.21 11.79
CA SER A 269 -5.40 1.62 12.13
C SER A 269 -6.30 2.57 11.33
N GLY A 270 -6.81 2.14 10.18
CA GLY A 270 -7.52 3.01 9.25
C GLY A 270 -6.61 4.01 8.51
N ILE A 271 -5.30 3.97 8.75
CA ILE A 271 -4.32 4.85 8.10
C ILE A 271 -3.79 4.17 6.85
N ARG A 272 -4.12 4.74 5.68
CA ARG A 272 -3.65 4.25 4.39
C ARG A 272 -2.14 4.41 4.25
N ILE A 273 -1.52 3.40 3.67
CA ILE A 273 -0.11 3.42 3.30
C ILE A 273 0.04 4.29 2.04
N PRO A 274 0.94 5.29 2.03
CA PRO A 274 1.27 6.01 0.81
C PRO A 274 1.72 5.04 -0.29
N THR A 275 1.22 5.21 -1.51
CA THR A 275 1.52 4.27 -2.62
C THR A 275 3.02 4.23 -2.97
N ASN A 276 3.78 5.27 -2.63
CA ASN A 276 5.22 5.36 -2.80
C ASN A 276 6.03 5.06 -1.52
N LYS A 277 5.41 4.59 -0.43
CA LYS A 277 6.11 4.27 0.83
C LYS A 277 7.13 3.15 0.59
N PRO A 278 8.42 3.29 0.99
CA PRO A 278 9.43 2.27 0.73
C PRO A 278 8.99 0.86 1.17
N LEU A 279 9.26 -0.12 0.30
CA LEU A 279 9.01 -1.57 0.44
C LEU A 279 7.54 -2.01 0.50
N VAL A 280 6.68 -1.24 1.15
CA VAL A 280 5.28 -1.63 1.42
C VAL A 280 4.26 -0.84 0.60
N GLY A 281 4.66 0.28 0.01
CA GLY A 281 3.84 1.05 -0.92
C GLY A 281 3.52 0.26 -2.20
N GLU A 282 2.34 0.51 -2.77
CA GLU A 282 1.85 -0.14 -3.98
C GLU A 282 2.84 -0.07 -5.15
N PHE A 283 3.42 1.11 -5.40
CA PHE A 283 4.20 1.40 -6.60
C PHE A 283 5.71 1.13 -6.49
N VAL A 284 6.22 0.73 -5.32
CA VAL A 284 7.68 0.61 -5.10
C VAL A 284 8.34 -0.43 -6.00
N PHE A 285 7.61 -1.49 -6.35
CA PHE A 285 8.10 -2.55 -7.24
C PHE A 285 7.44 -2.50 -8.62
N THR A 286 6.81 -1.37 -8.97
CA THR A 286 6.14 -1.17 -10.24
C THR A 286 7.03 -0.40 -11.21
N GLN A 287 7.32 -1.00 -12.37
CA GLN A 287 8.11 -0.34 -13.40
C GLN A 287 7.21 0.39 -14.40
N CYS A 288 7.30 1.72 -14.42
CA CYS A 288 6.49 2.55 -15.32
C CYS A 288 7.17 2.84 -16.66
N SER A 289 8.51 2.89 -16.69
CA SER A 289 9.29 3.26 -17.87
C SER A 289 9.58 2.05 -18.76
N GLY A 290 9.21 2.15 -20.03
CA GLY A 290 9.57 1.16 -21.05
C GLY A 290 11.07 0.90 -21.19
N ILE A 291 11.90 1.91 -20.89
CA ILE A 291 13.36 1.77 -20.91
C ILE A 291 13.83 0.90 -19.74
N HIS A 292 13.22 1.04 -18.56
CA HIS A 292 13.60 0.24 -17.40
C HIS A 292 13.17 -1.22 -17.58
N ALA A 293 11.96 -1.46 -18.09
CA ALA A 293 11.49 -2.80 -18.40
C ALA A 293 12.32 -3.49 -19.50
N ASP A 294 12.72 -2.74 -20.55
CA ASP A 294 13.63 -3.25 -21.59
C ASP A 294 15.02 -3.60 -21.02
N GLY A 295 15.61 -2.71 -20.21
CA GLY A 295 16.90 -2.95 -19.55
C GLY A 295 16.86 -4.17 -18.63
N ASP A 296 15.77 -4.36 -17.89
CA ASP A 296 15.57 -5.56 -17.08
C ASP A 296 15.43 -6.82 -17.92
N SER A 297 14.65 -6.77 -19.00
CA SER A 297 14.48 -7.94 -19.89
C SER A 297 15.77 -8.40 -20.57
N LYS A 298 16.73 -7.49 -20.77
CA LYS A 298 17.99 -7.78 -21.46
C LYS A 298 19.06 -8.34 -20.52
N ASN A 299 19.17 -7.82 -19.31
CA ASN A 299 20.16 -8.29 -18.34
C ASN A 299 19.92 -7.80 -16.90
N ASN A 300 18.66 -7.63 -16.47
CA ASN A 300 18.33 -7.13 -15.12
C ASN A 300 19.04 -5.82 -14.75
N LEU A 301 19.18 -4.90 -15.72
CA LEU A 301 20.03 -3.70 -15.57
C LEU A 301 19.53 -2.70 -14.52
N TYR A 302 18.23 -2.70 -14.20
CA TYR A 302 17.62 -1.84 -13.19
C TYR A 302 17.19 -2.62 -11.95
N PHE A 303 17.81 -3.78 -11.74
CA PHE A 303 17.63 -4.63 -10.57
C PHE A 303 18.41 -4.09 -9.36
N ASN A 304 17.82 -4.18 -8.17
CA ASN A 304 18.49 -3.91 -6.90
C ASN A 304 18.24 -5.07 -5.91
N GLU A 305 18.90 -5.05 -4.75
CA GLU A 305 18.73 -6.09 -3.70
C GLU A 305 17.30 -6.13 -3.12
N LEU A 306 16.47 -5.12 -3.41
CA LEU A 306 15.07 -5.05 -3.02
C LEU A 306 14.19 -5.77 -4.05
N ILE A 307 14.22 -7.09 -4.01
CA ILE A 307 13.29 -7.90 -4.80
C ILE A 307 11.93 -8.02 -4.09
N PRO A 308 10.80 -7.89 -4.80
CA PRO A 308 9.46 -7.95 -4.19
C PRO A 308 9.20 -9.28 -3.47
N GLU A 309 9.70 -10.40 -3.99
CA GLU A 309 9.47 -11.75 -3.45
C GLU A 309 10.07 -11.90 -2.05
N ARG A 310 11.16 -11.19 -1.76
CA ARG A 310 11.78 -11.15 -0.42
C ARG A 310 10.84 -10.55 0.63
N PHE A 311 9.91 -9.68 0.23
CA PHE A 311 9.00 -8.95 1.10
C PHE A 311 7.55 -9.45 1.02
N GLY A 312 7.32 -10.63 0.43
CA GLY A 312 5.98 -11.20 0.27
C GLY A 312 5.14 -10.45 -0.77
N ARG A 313 5.79 -10.05 -1.86
CA ARG A 313 5.18 -9.34 -2.99
C ARG A 313 5.56 -9.99 -4.31
N ILE A 314 4.82 -9.60 -5.34
CA ILE A 314 5.14 -9.91 -6.73
C ILE A 314 5.54 -8.63 -7.45
N ARG A 315 6.36 -8.76 -8.50
CA ARG A 315 6.69 -7.66 -9.39
C ARG A 315 5.51 -7.36 -10.30
N GLU A 316 5.24 -6.08 -10.53
CA GLU A 316 4.16 -5.64 -11.41
C GLU A 316 4.70 -4.65 -12.46
N TYR A 317 4.12 -4.68 -13.65
CA TYR A 317 4.49 -3.78 -14.74
C TYR A 317 3.33 -2.85 -15.05
N ALA A 318 3.53 -1.54 -14.95
CA ALA A 318 2.44 -0.59 -15.18
C ALA A 318 1.93 -0.64 -16.62
N LEU A 319 0.62 -0.43 -16.78
CA LEU A 319 -0.08 -0.30 -18.06
C LEU A 319 -0.65 1.11 -18.19
N GLY A 320 -0.16 1.88 -19.16
CA GLY A 320 -0.58 3.25 -19.39
C GLY A 320 0.33 4.00 -20.36
N LYS A 321 0.29 5.33 -20.31
CA LYS A 321 0.96 6.21 -21.28
C LYS A 321 2.47 5.97 -21.43
N THR A 322 3.16 5.65 -20.34
CA THR A 322 4.62 5.43 -20.31
C THR A 322 5.01 3.97 -20.58
N SER A 323 4.03 3.07 -20.70
CA SER A 323 4.28 1.64 -20.91
C SER A 323 4.85 1.41 -22.30
N GLY A 324 6.06 0.86 -22.33
CA GLY A 324 6.69 0.44 -23.57
C GLY A 324 6.20 -0.94 -24.02
N LYS A 325 6.66 -1.35 -25.20
CA LYS A 325 6.44 -2.70 -25.75
C LYS A 325 6.84 -3.80 -24.77
N ALA A 326 7.93 -3.60 -24.02
CA ALA A 326 8.44 -4.56 -23.03
C ALA A 326 7.47 -4.76 -21.85
N ASN A 327 6.91 -3.69 -21.27
CA ASN A 327 5.93 -3.78 -20.18
C ASN A 327 4.70 -4.57 -20.59
N ILE A 328 4.16 -4.27 -21.78
CA ILE A 328 2.93 -4.92 -22.26
C ILE A 328 3.21 -6.38 -22.59
N LYS A 329 4.35 -6.68 -23.22
CA LYS A 329 4.76 -8.06 -23.46
C LYS A 329 4.86 -8.85 -22.14
N LYS A 330 5.44 -8.26 -21.09
CA LYS A 330 5.55 -8.91 -19.78
C LYS A 330 4.19 -9.21 -19.14
N ASN A 331 3.29 -8.23 -19.08
CA ASN A 331 1.94 -8.49 -18.56
C ASN A 331 1.15 -9.50 -19.40
N LEU A 332 1.34 -9.54 -20.73
CA LEU A 332 0.73 -10.55 -21.59
C LEU A 332 1.32 -11.95 -21.35
N GLU A 333 2.65 -12.05 -21.15
CA GLU A 333 3.34 -13.30 -20.77
C GLU A 333 2.79 -13.84 -19.45
N ASP A 334 2.56 -12.99 -18.45
CA ASP A 334 2.00 -13.36 -17.14
C ASP A 334 0.56 -13.90 -17.26
N LEU A 335 -0.19 -13.46 -18.28
CA LEU A 335 -1.52 -13.97 -18.63
C LEU A 335 -1.51 -15.16 -19.59
N GLY A 336 -0.34 -15.60 -20.06
CA GLY A 336 -0.19 -16.67 -21.05
C GLY A 336 -0.66 -16.27 -22.46
N ILE A 337 -0.66 -14.98 -22.80
CA ILE A 337 -1.08 -14.45 -24.11
C ILE A 337 0.16 -14.15 -24.96
N GLU A 338 0.27 -14.81 -26.11
CA GLU A 338 1.30 -14.52 -27.12
C GLU A 338 0.70 -13.74 -28.29
N LEU A 339 1.38 -12.66 -28.70
CA LEU A 339 1.01 -11.83 -29.85
C LEU A 339 2.20 -11.71 -30.80
N ASP A 340 1.92 -11.68 -32.11
CA ASP A 340 2.92 -11.33 -33.11
C ASP A 340 3.34 -9.85 -32.98
N ALA A 341 4.42 -9.47 -33.68
CA ALA A 341 5.02 -8.15 -33.55
C ALA A 341 4.10 -6.99 -34.00
N GLU A 342 3.21 -7.24 -34.96
CA GLU A 342 2.27 -6.24 -35.47
C GLU A 342 1.10 -6.05 -34.50
N SER A 343 0.49 -7.15 -34.03
CA SER A 343 -0.57 -7.12 -33.03
C SER A 343 -0.11 -6.48 -31.72
N LEU A 344 1.08 -6.83 -31.23
CA LEU A 344 1.65 -6.25 -30.02
C LEU A 344 1.86 -4.73 -30.15
N LYS A 345 2.25 -4.24 -31.34
CA LYS A 345 2.39 -2.79 -31.59
C LYS A 345 1.04 -2.08 -31.52
N LYS A 346 -0.03 -2.67 -32.06
CA LYS A 346 -1.38 -2.09 -32.04
C LYS A 346 -1.97 -2.08 -30.63
N VAL A 347 -1.83 -3.18 -29.89
CA VAL A 347 -2.23 -3.26 -28.47
C VAL A 347 -1.46 -2.23 -27.64
N THR A 348 -0.16 -2.06 -27.90
CA THR A 348 0.65 -1.01 -27.26
C THR A 348 0.11 0.38 -27.52
N GLN A 349 -0.20 0.71 -28.78
CA GLN A 349 -0.77 2.01 -29.09
C GLN A 349 -2.15 2.21 -28.45
N ARG A 350 -2.97 1.16 -28.36
CA ARG A 350 -4.29 1.22 -27.73
C ARG A 350 -4.17 1.55 -26.24
N ILE A 351 -3.27 0.89 -25.51
CA ILE A 351 -3.02 1.14 -24.08
C ILE A 351 -2.49 2.56 -23.85
N ILE A 352 -1.57 3.04 -24.70
CA ILE A 352 -1.09 4.43 -24.64
C ILE A 352 -2.24 5.41 -24.83
N ASN A 353 -3.12 5.18 -25.81
CA ASN A 353 -4.27 6.04 -26.08
C ASN A 353 -5.28 6.08 -24.92
N LEU A 354 -5.50 4.95 -24.23
CA LEU A 354 -6.32 4.90 -23.01
C LEU A 354 -5.62 5.69 -21.88
N GLY A 355 -4.32 5.48 -21.69
CA GLY A 355 -3.52 6.23 -20.70
C GLY A 355 -3.45 7.74 -20.95
N ASP A 356 -3.41 8.19 -22.21
CA ASP A 356 -3.44 9.62 -22.57
C ASP A 356 -4.73 10.32 -22.14
N LYS A 357 -5.83 9.56 -22.02
CA LYS A 357 -7.11 10.04 -21.51
C LYS A 357 -7.21 9.99 -19.99
N LYS A 358 -6.11 9.69 -19.28
CA LYS A 358 -6.05 9.44 -17.83
C LYS A 358 -6.89 8.24 -17.38
N GLU A 359 -7.12 7.29 -18.27
CA GLU A 359 -7.83 6.05 -17.95
C GLU A 359 -6.82 5.07 -17.31
N THR A 360 -7.24 4.39 -16.24
CA THR A 360 -6.39 3.38 -15.58
C THR A 360 -6.57 2.07 -16.30
N VAL A 361 -5.48 1.49 -16.82
CA VAL A 361 -5.50 0.15 -17.43
C VAL A 361 -4.92 -0.83 -16.42
N THR A 362 -5.63 -1.91 -16.16
CA THR A 362 -5.23 -3.00 -15.27
C THR A 362 -4.90 -4.26 -16.06
N ASN A 363 -4.29 -5.24 -15.40
CA ASN A 363 -4.03 -6.54 -16.03
C ASN A 363 -5.33 -7.26 -16.43
N ASP A 364 -6.40 -7.09 -15.66
CA ASP A 364 -7.71 -7.66 -15.96
C ASP A 364 -8.35 -7.04 -17.21
N ASP A 365 -7.97 -5.82 -17.59
CA ASP A 365 -8.42 -5.16 -18.82
C ASP A 365 -7.71 -5.69 -20.08
N LEU A 366 -6.51 -6.28 -19.95
CA LEU A 366 -5.68 -6.66 -21.09
C LEU A 366 -6.36 -7.64 -22.06
N PRO A 367 -7.00 -8.74 -21.62
CA PRO A 367 -7.66 -9.66 -22.55
C PRO A 367 -8.74 -8.98 -23.41
N TYR A 368 -9.47 -8.04 -22.81
CA TYR A 368 -10.51 -7.26 -23.50
C TYR A 368 -9.91 -6.29 -24.51
N ILE A 369 -8.83 -5.60 -24.15
CA ILE A 369 -8.10 -4.70 -25.05
C ILE A 369 -7.50 -5.47 -26.23
N VAL A 370 -6.91 -6.65 -25.96
CA VAL A 370 -6.35 -7.52 -27.00
C VAL A 370 -7.44 -7.97 -27.97
N ALA A 371 -8.58 -8.45 -27.46
CA ALA A 371 -9.72 -8.83 -28.30
C ALA A 371 -10.25 -7.65 -29.14
N ASP A 372 -10.39 -6.46 -28.54
CA ASP A 372 -10.83 -5.24 -29.22
C ASP A 372 -9.90 -4.88 -30.40
N VAL A 373 -8.59 -4.98 -30.20
CA VAL A 373 -7.58 -4.63 -31.22
C VAL A 373 -7.53 -5.65 -32.35
N LEU A 374 -7.48 -6.94 -32.02
CA LEU A 374 -7.41 -8.01 -33.03
C LEU A 374 -8.66 -8.04 -33.92
N GLU A 375 -9.84 -7.77 -33.36
CA GLU A 375 -11.08 -7.68 -34.14
C GLU A 375 -11.09 -6.46 -35.09
N ASN A 376 -10.44 -5.33 -34.74
CA ASN A 376 -10.45 -4.12 -35.58
C ASN A 376 -9.59 -4.25 -36.85
N ASP A 377 -8.62 -5.17 -36.90
CA ASP A 377 -7.71 -5.33 -38.05
C ASP A 377 -8.37 -5.90 -39.31
N PHE A 378 -9.55 -6.49 -39.18
CA PHE A 378 -10.24 -7.16 -40.28
C PHE A 378 -11.12 -6.22 -41.14
N PHE A 379 -11.23 -4.93 -40.83
CA PHE A 379 -12.25 -4.06 -41.44
C PHE A 379 -11.72 -2.73 -42.03
N GLU A 380 -11.89 -2.53 -43.34
CA GLU A 380 -12.01 -1.20 -43.95
C GLU A 380 -13.28 -0.50 -43.42
N ASN A 381 -13.10 0.43 -42.48
CA ASN A 381 -14.20 1.17 -41.86
C ASN A 381 -14.81 2.21 -42.82
N LYS A 382 -15.76 1.78 -43.65
CA LYS A 382 -16.55 2.62 -44.57
C LYS A 382 -17.64 3.42 -43.88
N ILE A 383 -18.09 2.94 -42.72
CA ILE A 383 -19.10 3.60 -41.89
C ILE A 383 -18.42 4.13 -40.64
N LYS A 384 -18.49 5.45 -40.45
CA LYS A 384 -17.90 6.16 -39.31
C LYS A 384 -18.96 6.97 -38.60
N VAL A 385 -18.89 7.00 -37.27
CA VAL A 385 -19.67 7.94 -36.48
C VAL A 385 -18.90 9.26 -36.44
N ILE A 386 -19.53 10.33 -36.94
CA ILE A 386 -18.95 11.68 -36.88
C ILE A 386 -19.20 12.27 -35.50
N ASN A 387 -20.44 12.18 -35.02
CA ASN A 387 -20.83 12.50 -33.66
C ASN A 387 -22.16 11.84 -33.30
N TYR A 388 -22.42 11.75 -32.00
CA TYR A 388 -23.70 11.35 -31.47
C TYR A 388 -23.96 12.07 -30.15
N SER A 389 -25.25 12.24 -29.81
CA SER A 389 -25.70 12.68 -28.49
C SER A 389 -26.84 11.76 -28.08
N VAL A 390 -26.67 11.07 -26.96
CA VAL A 390 -27.69 10.14 -26.43
C VAL A 390 -28.01 10.55 -25.00
N ASN A 391 -29.24 11.01 -24.78
CA ASN A 391 -29.65 11.64 -23.53
C ASN A 391 -30.74 10.81 -22.86
N HIS A 392 -30.64 10.70 -21.54
CA HIS A 392 -31.73 10.24 -20.68
C HIS A 392 -31.93 11.26 -19.59
N THR A 393 -33.17 11.71 -19.44
CA THR A 393 -33.57 12.61 -18.37
C THR A 393 -34.74 11.96 -17.65
N MET A 394 -34.64 11.84 -16.32
CA MET A 394 -35.70 11.23 -15.51
C MET A 394 -37.04 11.93 -15.78
N GLY A 395 -38.07 11.16 -16.11
CA GLY A 395 -39.40 11.67 -16.47
C GLY A 395 -39.58 12.07 -17.94
N LEU A 396 -38.53 12.03 -18.76
CA LEU A 396 -38.59 12.27 -20.21
C LEU A 396 -38.22 11.00 -21.00
N ARG A 397 -38.69 10.90 -22.25
CA ARG A 397 -38.28 9.81 -23.13
C ARG A 397 -36.80 9.99 -23.52
N PRO A 398 -35.98 8.92 -23.46
CA PRO A 398 -34.63 8.92 -24.02
C PRO A 398 -34.61 9.36 -25.48
N VAL A 399 -33.61 10.16 -25.86
CA VAL A 399 -33.43 10.66 -27.24
C VAL A 399 -32.00 10.44 -27.72
N ALA A 400 -31.86 10.18 -29.02
CA ALA A 400 -30.57 10.07 -29.69
C ALA A 400 -30.53 10.93 -30.96
N ASN A 401 -29.48 11.74 -31.10
CA ASN A 401 -29.09 12.44 -32.32
C ASN A 401 -27.82 11.77 -32.85
N VAL A 402 -27.81 11.37 -34.13
CA VAL A 402 -26.70 10.60 -34.71
C VAL A 402 -26.31 11.20 -36.04
N SER A 403 -25.00 11.41 -36.23
CA SER A 403 -24.38 11.82 -37.49
C SER A 403 -23.39 10.74 -37.94
N LEU A 404 -23.69 10.09 -39.07
CA LEU A 404 -22.84 9.07 -39.68
C LEU A 404 -22.25 9.56 -40.99
N GLU A 405 -21.04 9.11 -41.29
CA GLU A 405 -20.47 9.10 -42.64
C GLU A 405 -20.52 7.68 -43.20
N ILE A 406 -21.14 7.50 -44.36
CA ILE A 406 -21.25 6.23 -45.07
C ILE A 406 -20.74 6.47 -46.50
N ASP A 407 -19.68 5.77 -46.89
CA ASP A 407 -19.01 5.94 -48.19
C ASP A 407 -18.71 7.44 -48.51
N GLY A 408 -18.25 8.19 -47.50
CA GLY A 408 -17.88 9.61 -47.61
C GLY A 408 -19.06 10.60 -47.65
N LYS A 409 -20.31 10.14 -47.52
CA LYS A 409 -21.50 11.00 -47.43
C LYS A 409 -22.04 11.05 -46.01
N ARG A 410 -22.40 12.24 -45.55
CA ARG A 410 -22.92 12.49 -44.20
C ARG A 410 -24.44 12.32 -44.14
N TYR A 411 -24.91 11.62 -43.13
CA TYR A 411 -26.33 11.36 -42.85
C TYR A 411 -26.64 11.67 -41.40
N GLU A 412 -27.75 12.36 -41.16
CA GLU A 412 -28.16 12.80 -39.83
C GLU A 412 -29.61 12.42 -39.55
N GLU A 413 -29.84 11.86 -38.36
CA GLU A 413 -31.15 11.49 -37.88
C GLU A 413 -31.28 11.68 -36.37
N PHE A 414 -32.54 11.86 -35.95
CA PHE A 414 -32.91 11.88 -34.54
C PHE A 414 -34.04 10.90 -34.26
N CYS A 415 -34.07 10.33 -33.06
CA CYS A 415 -35.19 9.52 -32.61
C CYS A 415 -35.30 9.47 -31.09
N ASP A 416 -36.51 9.30 -30.58
CA ASP A 416 -36.77 8.86 -29.22
C ASP A 416 -36.84 7.32 -29.12
N GLY A 417 -36.72 6.78 -27.91
CA GLY A 417 -36.81 5.35 -27.66
C GLY A 417 -37.13 5.00 -26.21
N ASP A 418 -37.35 3.71 -25.94
CA ASP A 418 -37.66 3.23 -24.58
C ASP A 418 -36.40 3.14 -23.70
N GLY A 419 -35.22 3.30 -24.30
CA GLY A 419 -33.92 3.40 -23.67
C GLY A 419 -32.95 4.17 -24.58
N GLN A 420 -31.82 4.61 -24.03
CA GLN A 420 -30.77 5.32 -24.76
C GLN A 420 -30.30 4.58 -26.02
N TYR A 421 -29.94 3.30 -25.86
CA TYR A 421 -29.54 2.45 -26.98
C TYR A 421 -30.68 2.21 -27.99
N ASN A 422 -31.92 2.08 -27.53
CA ASN A 422 -33.07 1.92 -28.42
C ASN A 422 -33.29 3.16 -29.31
N ALA A 423 -33.18 4.36 -28.74
CA ALA A 423 -33.26 5.62 -29.46
C ALA A 423 -32.17 5.70 -30.55
N PHE A 424 -30.93 5.34 -30.19
CA PHE A 424 -29.80 5.29 -31.12
C PHE A 424 -30.06 4.32 -32.28
N VAL A 425 -30.47 3.08 -32.00
CA VAL A 425 -30.76 2.08 -33.05
C VAL A 425 -31.93 2.53 -33.94
N LYS A 426 -32.97 3.17 -33.39
CA LYS A 426 -34.07 3.72 -34.19
C LYS A 426 -33.61 4.84 -35.13
N ALA A 427 -32.73 5.73 -34.67
CA ALA A 427 -32.12 6.75 -35.54
C ALA A 427 -31.31 6.13 -36.68
N LEU A 428 -30.48 5.11 -36.38
CA LEU A 428 -29.74 4.36 -37.40
C LEU A 428 -30.66 3.67 -38.42
N ARG A 429 -31.75 3.06 -37.97
CA ARG A 429 -32.75 2.44 -38.84
C ARG A 429 -33.40 3.45 -39.79
N LYS A 430 -33.64 4.69 -39.36
CA LYS A 430 -34.13 5.75 -40.26
C LYS A 430 -33.11 6.08 -41.35
N ILE A 431 -31.83 6.21 -41.01
CA ILE A 431 -30.74 6.41 -41.98
C ILE A 431 -30.72 5.25 -42.99
N TYR A 432 -30.72 4.00 -42.51
CA TYR A 432 -30.67 2.81 -43.36
C TYR A 432 -31.91 2.67 -44.26
N LYS A 433 -33.09 2.98 -43.74
CA LYS A 433 -34.33 2.99 -44.53
C LYS A 433 -34.27 4.02 -45.66
N LYS A 434 -33.72 5.22 -45.42
CA LYS A 434 -33.51 6.25 -46.48
C LYS A 434 -32.55 5.76 -47.57
N LEU A 435 -31.59 4.92 -47.20
CA LEU A 435 -30.63 4.31 -48.12
C LEU A 435 -31.17 3.05 -48.82
N GLY A 436 -32.38 2.59 -48.48
CA GLY A 436 -32.93 1.33 -49.00
C GLY A 436 -32.17 0.08 -48.55
N LYS A 437 -31.40 0.17 -47.45
CA LYS A 437 -30.59 -0.93 -46.93
C LYS A 437 -31.31 -1.68 -45.80
N GLN A 438 -31.02 -2.97 -45.67
CA GLN A 438 -31.52 -3.78 -44.56
C GLN A 438 -30.71 -3.53 -43.28
N PHE A 439 -31.37 -3.61 -42.13
CA PHE A 439 -30.75 -3.48 -40.82
C PHE A 439 -30.92 -4.80 -40.04
N PRO A 440 -29.84 -5.47 -39.62
CA PRO A 440 -29.91 -6.74 -38.92
C PRO A 440 -30.77 -6.73 -37.66
N LYS A 441 -31.40 -7.86 -37.36
CA LYS A 441 -32.20 -8.03 -36.14
C LYS A 441 -31.27 -8.25 -34.95
N LEU A 442 -31.47 -7.50 -33.87
CA LEU A 442 -30.83 -7.74 -32.58
C LEU A 442 -31.43 -9.01 -31.95
N ILE A 443 -30.59 -9.98 -31.62
CA ILE A 443 -30.98 -11.27 -31.00
C ILE A 443 -30.64 -11.28 -29.51
N ASP A 444 -29.45 -10.81 -29.15
CA ASP A 444 -28.96 -10.83 -27.78
C ASP A 444 -28.05 -9.62 -27.52
N TYR A 445 -27.97 -9.18 -26.27
CA TYR A 445 -27.22 -8.00 -25.85
C TYR A 445 -26.68 -8.22 -24.44
N VAL A 446 -25.36 -8.30 -24.32
CA VAL A 446 -24.67 -8.58 -23.06
C VAL A 446 -23.67 -7.46 -22.79
N VAL A 447 -23.69 -6.92 -21.57
CA VAL A 447 -22.69 -5.97 -21.07
C VAL A 447 -21.96 -6.63 -19.91
N THR A 448 -20.65 -6.64 -20.00
CA THR A 448 -19.76 -7.20 -18.98
C THR A 448 -18.65 -6.21 -18.67
N ILE A 449 -18.21 -6.20 -17.41
CA ILE A 449 -16.99 -5.52 -17.00
C ILE A 449 -15.93 -6.56 -16.64
N PRO A 450 -14.64 -6.23 -16.74
CA PRO A 450 -13.58 -7.05 -16.18
C PRO A 450 -13.81 -7.36 -14.69
N PRO A 451 -13.29 -8.50 -14.20
CA PRO A 451 -13.27 -8.79 -12.76
C PRO A 451 -12.67 -7.64 -11.93
N GLY A 452 -13.09 -7.50 -10.67
CA GLY A 452 -12.55 -6.48 -9.75
C GLY A 452 -13.49 -5.32 -9.43
N GLY A 453 -14.60 -5.14 -10.15
CA GLY A 453 -15.76 -4.36 -9.69
C GLY A 453 -15.53 -2.85 -9.49
N ARG A 454 -14.64 -2.22 -10.27
CA ARG A 454 -14.37 -0.78 -10.18
C ARG A 454 -15.43 0.06 -10.91
N THR A 455 -15.73 1.24 -10.37
CA THR A 455 -16.71 2.18 -10.97
C THR A 455 -16.24 2.83 -12.27
N ASP A 456 -14.93 2.77 -12.55
CA ASP A 456 -14.28 3.29 -13.75
C ASP A 456 -13.70 2.17 -14.64
N ALA A 457 -14.21 0.93 -14.50
CA ALA A 457 -13.79 -0.19 -15.32
C ALA A 457 -14.26 -0.03 -16.78
N LEU A 458 -13.54 -0.65 -17.71
CA LEU A 458 -14.00 -0.79 -19.10
C LEU A 458 -15.29 -1.62 -19.15
N ALA A 459 -16.24 -1.20 -19.97
CA ALA A 459 -17.43 -1.97 -20.32
C ALA A 459 -17.23 -2.61 -21.69
N GLU A 460 -17.33 -3.94 -21.74
CA GLU A 460 -17.46 -4.70 -22.98
C GLU A 460 -18.96 -4.92 -23.27
N THR A 461 -19.40 -4.50 -24.45
CA THR A 461 -20.73 -4.82 -24.94
C THR A 461 -20.63 -5.80 -26.10
N VAL A 462 -21.20 -6.99 -25.92
CA VAL A 462 -21.32 -8.04 -26.95
C VAL A 462 -22.76 -8.10 -27.45
N ILE A 463 -22.96 -7.94 -28.76
CA ILE A 463 -24.28 -7.91 -29.38
C ILE A 463 -24.37 -9.01 -30.42
N THR A 464 -25.41 -9.84 -30.33
CA THR A 464 -25.71 -10.88 -31.32
C THR A 464 -26.75 -10.35 -32.30
N TRP A 465 -26.45 -10.48 -33.59
CA TRP A 465 -27.26 -9.99 -34.69
C TRP A 465 -27.67 -11.14 -35.62
N LYS A 466 -28.82 -11.01 -36.27
CA LYS A 466 -29.30 -11.91 -37.31
C LYS A 466 -29.57 -11.15 -38.60
N ASN A 467 -28.84 -11.53 -39.65
CA ASN A 467 -29.09 -11.12 -41.03
C ASN A 467 -29.36 -12.39 -41.87
N SER A 468 -28.50 -12.71 -42.84
CA SER A 468 -28.46 -14.02 -43.52
C SER A 468 -28.05 -15.15 -42.57
N ARG A 469 -27.20 -14.84 -41.60
CA ARG A 469 -26.73 -15.72 -40.52
C ARG A 469 -26.69 -14.95 -39.20
N GLU A 470 -26.51 -15.69 -38.11
CA GLU A 470 -26.24 -15.09 -36.80
C GLU A 470 -24.74 -14.83 -36.63
N PHE A 471 -24.40 -13.65 -36.11
CA PHE A 471 -23.03 -13.24 -35.84
C PHE A 471 -22.99 -12.28 -34.66
N LYS A 472 -21.82 -12.13 -34.03
CA LYS A 472 -21.61 -11.27 -32.86
C LYS A 472 -20.68 -10.13 -33.19
N THR A 473 -20.91 -8.98 -32.57
CA THR A 473 -19.97 -7.86 -32.56
C THR A 473 -19.70 -7.42 -31.15
N ARG A 474 -18.49 -6.89 -30.91
CA ARG A 474 -18.06 -6.40 -29.62
C ARG A 474 -17.68 -4.92 -29.68
N GLY A 475 -17.75 -4.25 -28.55
CA GLY A 475 -17.26 -2.89 -28.40
C GLY A 475 -16.79 -2.66 -26.97
N LEU A 476 -15.68 -1.95 -26.85
CA LEU A 476 -15.03 -1.67 -25.56
C LEU A 476 -14.92 -0.15 -25.35
N ASP A 477 -15.46 0.33 -24.23
CA ASP A 477 -15.40 1.73 -23.80
C ASP A 477 -15.64 1.85 -22.29
N LEU A 478 -15.26 2.95 -21.65
CA LEU A 478 -15.63 3.23 -20.26
C LEU A 478 -17.14 3.48 -20.10
N ASP A 479 -17.78 4.03 -21.14
CA ASP A 479 -19.22 4.24 -21.16
C ASP A 479 -19.92 3.06 -21.85
N GLN A 480 -20.82 2.38 -21.13
CA GLN A 480 -21.57 1.23 -21.64
C GLN A 480 -22.39 1.52 -22.92
N ASN A 481 -22.91 2.74 -23.09
CA ASN A 481 -23.62 3.14 -24.30
C ASN A 481 -22.63 3.36 -25.44
N ALA A 482 -21.47 3.97 -25.18
CA ALA A 482 -20.42 4.12 -26.18
C ALA A 482 -19.86 2.77 -26.64
N ALA A 483 -19.67 1.81 -25.72
CA ALA A 483 -19.31 0.43 -26.02
C ALA A 483 -20.35 -0.24 -26.95
N ALA A 484 -21.63 -0.06 -26.65
CA ALA A 484 -22.75 -0.55 -27.47
C ALA A 484 -22.81 0.08 -28.87
N ILE A 485 -22.57 1.40 -28.95
CA ILE A 485 -22.50 2.13 -30.21
C ILE A 485 -21.36 1.58 -31.06
N LYS A 486 -20.17 1.41 -30.50
CA LYS A 486 -19.02 0.80 -31.20
C LYS A 486 -19.36 -0.60 -31.74
N ALA A 487 -19.93 -1.46 -30.90
CA ALA A 487 -20.36 -2.80 -31.31
C ALA A 487 -21.37 -2.76 -32.46
N THR A 488 -22.29 -1.79 -32.45
CA THR A 488 -23.28 -1.60 -33.52
C THR A 488 -22.65 -1.12 -34.82
N ILE A 489 -21.72 -0.17 -34.75
CA ILE A 489 -21.05 0.37 -35.95
C ILE A 489 -20.14 -0.68 -36.58
N ARG A 490 -19.53 -1.57 -35.80
CA ARG A 490 -18.86 -2.76 -36.33
C ARG A 490 -19.81 -3.63 -37.12
N MET A 491 -21.01 -3.88 -36.59
CA MET A 491 -22.02 -4.67 -37.30
C MET A 491 -22.37 -4.03 -38.64
N LEU A 492 -22.54 -2.70 -38.68
CA LEU A 492 -22.81 -1.99 -39.93
C LEU A 492 -21.66 -2.14 -40.93
N ASN A 493 -20.40 -2.06 -40.49
CA ASN A 493 -19.26 -2.25 -41.38
C ASN A 493 -19.16 -3.71 -41.90
N ILE A 494 -19.47 -4.72 -41.07
CA ILE A 494 -19.49 -6.13 -41.48
C ILE A 494 -20.51 -6.38 -42.60
N ILE A 495 -21.74 -5.91 -42.45
CA ILE A 495 -22.80 -6.19 -43.43
C ILE A 495 -22.60 -5.46 -44.77
N GLU A 496 -21.92 -4.31 -44.77
CA GLU A 496 -21.53 -3.61 -46.01
C GLU A 496 -20.44 -4.38 -46.76
N MET A 497 -19.66 -5.22 -46.08
CA MET A 497 -18.70 -6.12 -46.71
C MET A 497 -19.34 -7.41 -47.23
N GLU A 498 -20.34 -7.96 -46.53
CA GLU A 498 -21.08 -9.16 -46.99
C GLU A 498 -21.79 -8.96 -48.34
N HIS A 499 -22.05 -7.72 -48.75
CA HIS A 499 -22.60 -7.38 -50.07
C HIS A 499 -21.58 -7.49 -51.23
N LYS A 500 -20.31 -7.85 -50.96
CA LYS A 500 -19.33 -8.24 -51.99
C LYS A 500 -19.16 -9.77 -52.02
N PRO A 501 -19.44 -10.46 -53.14
CA PRO A 501 -19.29 -11.92 -53.21
C PRO A 501 -17.83 -12.35 -52.99
N GLY A 502 -17.61 -13.39 -52.15
CA GLY A 502 -16.35 -14.14 -52.08
C GLY A 502 -15.30 -13.69 -51.05
N PHE A 503 -15.57 -12.68 -50.22
CA PHE A 503 -14.58 -12.20 -49.24
C PHE A 503 -14.54 -13.03 -47.94
N LEU A 504 -15.69 -13.58 -47.52
CA LEU A 504 -15.84 -14.35 -46.28
C LEU A 504 -15.17 -15.73 -46.31
N ASP A 505 -15.15 -16.39 -47.46
CA ASP A 505 -14.49 -17.70 -47.63
C ASP A 505 -12.96 -17.60 -47.43
N LYS A 506 -12.40 -16.41 -47.66
CA LYS A 506 -10.98 -16.10 -47.42
C LYS A 506 -10.65 -15.82 -45.95
N ILE A 507 -11.64 -15.41 -45.15
CA ILE A 507 -11.47 -15.10 -43.73
C ILE A 507 -11.57 -16.37 -42.89
N LEU A 508 -12.51 -17.27 -43.22
CA LEU A 508 -12.75 -18.49 -42.44
C LEU A 508 -11.71 -19.59 -42.65
N SER A 509 -10.92 -19.54 -43.73
CA SER A 509 -9.82 -20.49 -43.98
C SER A 509 -8.56 -20.22 -43.15
N ASN A 510 -8.45 -19.05 -42.50
CA ASN A 510 -7.29 -18.66 -41.68
C ASN A 510 -7.56 -18.68 -40.17
N ILE A 511 -8.76 -19.09 -39.73
CA ILE A 511 -9.19 -19.14 -38.32
C ILE A 511 -9.59 -20.57 -37.90
N SER A 512 -9.21 -21.59 -38.69
CA SER A 512 -9.33 -23.00 -38.29
C SER A 512 -8.05 -23.51 -37.63
#